data_AF-A0A5K7YR83-F1
#
_entry.id   AF-A0A5K7YR83-F1
#
_cell.length_a   1.000
_cell.length_b   1.000
_cell.length_c   1.000
_cell.angle_alpha   90.00
_cell.angle_beta   90.00
_cell.angle_gamma   90.00
#
_symmetry.space_group_name_H-M   'P 1'
#
loop_
_entity.id
_entity.type
_entity.pdbx_description
1 polymer ?
#
loop_
_entity_poly.entity_id
_entity_poly.type
_entity_poly.pdbx_seq_one_letter_code
_entity_poly.pdbx_strand_id
1 'polypeptide(L)'
;MKWILLLGLLAIITSGCHRAPGSLPPPEKPFHSDGCSCFPDLDYADCCVDHDRVYWQGGSPEQRRAADDQLRRCIAAKGRPVLAHVVFWGVRLGGHGWLPTPWRWGFGHRWPNGYHQP
;
A
#
# COMPACT_ATOMS: atom_id res chain seq x y z
N MET A 1 -18.92 60.13 13.69
CA MET A 1 -19.34 58.72 13.46
C MET A 1 -18.53 58.19 12.27
N LYS A 2 -17.22 57.90 12.32
CA LYS A 2 -16.44 56.92 13.10
C LYS A 2 -17.04 55.49 13.13
N TRP A 3 -17.48 54.97 11.99
CA TRP A 3 -17.93 53.56 11.85
C TRP A 3 -17.51 52.94 10.50
N ILE A 4 -16.31 53.22 10.01
CA ILE A 4 -15.72 52.45 8.89
C ILE A 4 -14.27 52.11 9.26
N LEU A 5 -14.12 51.27 10.27
CA LEU A 5 -12.92 50.49 10.50
C LEU A 5 -13.38 49.06 10.69
N LEU A 6 -12.66 48.13 10.06
CA LEU A 6 -12.79 46.67 10.18
C LEU A 6 -13.80 46.02 9.22
N LEU A 7 -13.58 46.18 7.90
CA LEU A 7 -13.81 45.05 6.99
C LEU A 7 -12.73 44.01 7.31
N GLY A 8 -13.06 43.13 8.24
CA GLY A 8 -12.18 42.11 8.76
C GLY A 8 -11.65 41.23 7.64
N LEU A 9 -10.33 41.10 7.61
CA LEU A 9 -9.65 39.91 7.12
C LEU A 9 -10.22 38.70 7.89
N LEU A 10 -11.28 38.10 7.37
CA LEU A 10 -11.71 36.77 7.80
C LEU A 10 -12.32 36.03 6.61
N ALA A 11 -11.58 35.97 5.50
CA ALA A 11 -11.75 34.86 4.57
C ALA A 11 -11.14 33.63 5.25
N ILE A 12 -11.96 32.98 6.07
CA ILE A 12 -11.66 31.73 6.74
C ILE A 12 -11.24 30.74 5.66
N ILE A 13 -9.97 30.32 5.67
CA ILE A 13 -9.46 29.23 4.86
C ILE A 13 -10.06 27.94 5.44
N THR A 14 -11.34 27.67 5.20
CA THR A 14 -11.87 26.31 5.30
C THR A 14 -11.55 25.59 4.01
N SER A 15 -10.26 25.43 3.69
CA SER A 15 -9.83 24.33 2.82
C SER A 15 -9.94 23.06 3.64
N GLY A 16 -11.17 22.57 3.83
CA GLY A 16 -11.36 21.16 4.14
C GLY A 16 -10.69 20.38 3.01
N CYS A 17 -9.75 19.50 3.33
CA CYS A 17 -9.21 18.55 2.37
C CYS A 17 -10.38 17.68 1.89
N HIS A 18 -11.02 18.07 0.78
CA HIS A 18 -12.00 17.23 0.11
C HIS A 18 -11.25 16.02 -0.44
N ARG A 19 -11.48 14.85 0.15
CA ARG A 19 -11.04 13.58 -0.45
C ARG A 19 -11.67 13.49 -1.84
N ALA A 20 -10.86 13.21 -2.85
CA ALA A 20 -11.37 12.93 -4.17
C ALA A 20 -12.37 11.77 -4.07
N PRO A 21 -13.58 11.89 -4.66
CA PRO A 21 -14.50 10.77 -4.74
C PRO A 21 -13.81 9.65 -5.54
N GLY A 22 -13.59 8.51 -4.87
CA GLY A 22 -12.79 7.38 -5.39
C GLY A 22 -11.70 6.90 -4.43
N SER A 23 -11.18 7.80 -3.58
CA SER A 23 -10.12 7.44 -2.64
C SER A 23 -10.60 6.50 -1.53
N LEU A 24 -9.94 5.35 -1.38
CA LEU A 24 -10.22 4.40 -0.29
C LEU A 24 -10.08 5.07 1.08
N PRO A 25 -10.88 4.63 2.08
CA PRO A 25 -10.56 4.91 3.46
C PRO A 25 -9.16 4.35 3.76
N PRO A 26 -8.41 5.00 4.67
CA PRO A 26 -7.13 4.46 5.11
C PRO A 26 -7.34 3.05 5.68
N PRO A 27 -6.34 2.15 5.60
CA PRO A 27 -6.49 0.80 6.12
C PRO A 27 -6.97 0.79 7.57
N GLU A 28 -7.95 -0.09 7.86
CA GLU A 28 -8.61 -0.17 9.17
C GLU A 28 -7.70 -0.81 10.24
N LYS A 29 -6.87 -1.77 9.82
CA LYS A 29 -5.99 -2.51 10.72
C LYS A 29 -4.64 -1.81 10.83
N PRO A 30 -4.00 -1.80 12.01
CA PRO A 30 -2.61 -1.37 12.15
C PRO A 30 -1.69 -2.11 11.17
N PHE A 31 -0.65 -1.42 10.71
CA PHE A 31 0.38 -2.06 9.88
C PHE A 31 1.10 -3.16 10.68
N HIS A 32 1.30 -4.30 10.05
CA HIS A 32 2.09 -5.42 10.52
C HIS A 32 2.74 -6.09 9.30
N SER A 33 3.95 -6.63 9.48
CA SER A 33 4.66 -7.42 8.47
C SER A 33 5.11 -8.73 9.11
N ASP A 34 4.94 -9.83 8.39
CA ASP A 34 5.45 -11.15 8.79
C ASP A 34 6.76 -11.52 8.06
N GLY A 35 7.42 -10.52 7.46
CA GLY A 35 8.63 -10.72 6.67
C GLY A 35 8.31 -11.28 5.29
N CYS A 36 9.07 -12.27 4.85
CA CYS A 36 8.86 -12.92 3.57
C CYS A 36 7.87 -14.09 3.74
N SER A 37 6.57 -13.83 3.73
CA SER A 37 5.55 -14.86 3.96
C SER A 37 5.78 -16.11 3.10
N CYS A 38 5.83 -17.29 3.73
CA CYS A 38 6.13 -18.59 3.11
C CYS A 38 7.54 -18.74 2.48
N PHE A 39 8.46 -17.83 2.77
CA PHE A 39 9.87 -17.88 2.40
C PHE A 39 10.74 -17.62 3.64
N PRO A 40 12.03 -18.02 3.63
CA PRO A 40 12.92 -17.68 4.73
C PRO A 40 13.27 -16.19 4.71
N ASP A 41 13.33 -15.58 5.90
CA ASP A 41 13.88 -14.23 6.09
C ASP A 41 15.40 -14.30 6.09
N LEU A 42 16.01 -13.80 5.01
CA LEU A 42 17.47 -13.73 4.85
C LEU A 42 17.89 -12.27 4.67
N ASP A 43 18.99 -12.04 3.97
CA ASP A 43 19.55 -10.72 3.64
C ASP A 43 18.64 -9.81 2.79
N TYR A 44 17.48 -10.32 2.34
CA TYR A 44 16.45 -9.60 1.58
C TYR A 44 15.12 -9.39 2.33
N ALA A 45 15.05 -9.70 3.62
CA ALA A 45 13.82 -9.57 4.41
C ALA A 45 13.26 -8.13 4.43
N ASP A 46 14.14 -7.12 4.38
CA ASP A 46 13.79 -5.71 4.22
C ASP A 46 12.98 -5.44 2.94
N CYS A 47 13.30 -6.12 1.82
CA CYS A 47 12.50 -6.01 0.60
C CYS A 47 11.06 -6.50 0.79
N CYS A 48 10.87 -7.55 1.60
CA CYS A 48 9.55 -8.10 1.90
C CYS A 48 8.76 -7.18 2.84
N VAL A 49 9.40 -6.60 3.86
CA VAL A 49 8.77 -5.62 4.76
C VAL A 49 8.29 -4.38 3.99
N ASP A 50 9.08 -3.90 3.03
CA ASP A 50 8.68 -2.76 2.18
C ASP A 50 7.53 -3.12 1.23
N HIS A 51 7.54 -4.34 0.68
CA HIS A 51 6.43 -4.86 -0.12
C HIS A 51 5.14 -4.98 0.69
N ASP A 52 5.23 -5.45 1.93
CA ASP A 52 4.12 -5.57 2.87
C ASP A 52 3.46 -4.23 3.18
N ARG A 53 4.20 -3.12 3.19
CA ARG A 53 3.59 -1.79 3.39
C ARG A 53 2.61 -1.45 2.27
N VAL A 54 2.96 -1.78 1.03
CA VAL A 54 2.12 -1.53 -0.13
C VAL A 54 0.97 -2.54 -0.19
N TYR A 55 1.25 -3.80 0.11
CA TYR A 55 0.24 -4.85 0.20
C TYR A 55 -0.78 -4.59 1.31
N TRP A 56 -0.34 -4.06 2.46
CA TRP A 56 -1.22 -3.62 3.54
C TRP A 56 -2.18 -2.53 3.07
N GLN A 57 -1.69 -1.54 2.32
CA GLN A 57 -2.49 -0.44 1.76
C GLN A 57 -3.52 -0.94 0.74
N GLY A 58 -3.12 -1.85 -0.16
CA GLY A 58 -3.94 -2.28 -1.29
C GLY A 58 -4.00 -1.23 -2.40
N GLY A 59 -5.03 -1.29 -3.25
CA GLY A 59 -5.19 -0.41 -4.42
C GLY A 59 -5.51 -1.15 -5.71
N SER A 60 -5.07 -0.60 -6.85
CA SER A 60 -5.40 -1.07 -8.20
C SER A 60 -4.54 -2.30 -8.62
N PRO A 61 -4.93 -3.03 -9.69
CA PRO A 61 -4.13 -4.11 -10.23
C PRO A 61 -2.73 -3.67 -10.68
N GLU A 62 -2.62 -2.45 -11.20
CA GLU A 62 -1.38 -1.84 -11.67
C GLU A 62 -0.47 -1.51 -10.49
N GLN A 63 -1.03 -0.98 -9.39
CA GLN A 63 -0.29 -0.73 -8.16
C GLN A 63 0.26 -2.03 -7.56
N ARG A 64 -0.56 -3.11 -7.56
CA ARG A 64 -0.07 -4.43 -7.15
C ARG A 64 1.08 -4.91 -8.02
N ARG A 65 0.94 -4.82 -9.35
CA ARG A 65 2.02 -5.20 -10.28
C ARG A 65 3.29 -4.38 -10.01
N ALA A 66 3.15 -3.07 -9.80
CA ALA A 66 4.29 -2.20 -9.50
C ALA A 66 4.99 -2.59 -8.19
N ALA A 67 4.23 -2.93 -7.14
CA ALA A 67 4.76 -3.43 -5.88
C ALA A 67 5.53 -4.75 -6.07
N ASP A 68 4.95 -5.71 -6.80
CA ASP A 68 5.58 -7.01 -7.06
C ASP A 68 6.86 -6.87 -7.89
N ASP A 69 6.85 -5.98 -8.89
CA ASP A 69 8.03 -5.66 -9.69
C ASP A 69 9.11 -4.93 -8.87
N GLN A 70 8.73 -4.10 -7.89
CA GLN A 70 9.66 -3.48 -6.95
C GLN A 70 10.32 -4.51 -6.04
N LEU A 71 9.55 -5.45 -5.47
CA LEU A 71 10.07 -6.56 -4.67
C LEU A 71 11.09 -7.38 -5.46
N ARG A 72 10.76 -7.75 -6.71
CA ARG A 72 11.68 -8.45 -7.62
C ARG A 72 12.98 -7.67 -7.82
N ARG A 73 12.91 -6.37 -8.12
CA ARG A 73 14.11 -5.54 -8.31
C ARG A 73 14.96 -5.45 -7.04
N CYS A 74 14.33 -5.29 -5.87
CA CYS A 74 15.03 -5.21 -4.59
C CYS A 74 15.79 -6.51 -4.28
N ILE A 75 15.14 -7.68 -4.40
CA ILE A 75 15.78 -8.98 -4.18
C ILE A 75 16.91 -9.23 -5.19
N ALA A 76 16.70 -8.86 -6.46
CA ALA A 76 17.73 -8.99 -7.49
C ALA A 76 18.96 -8.12 -7.19
N ALA A 77 18.77 -6.89 -6.71
CA ALA A 77 19.84 -5.98 -6.32
C ALA A 77 20.67 -6.50 -5.14
N LYS A 78 20.12 -7.40 -4.32
CA LYS A 78 20.82 -8.11 -3.24
C LYS A 78 21.55 -9.38 -3.71
N GLY A 79 21.79 -9.51 -5.02
CA GLY A 79 22.56 -10.63 -5.57
C GLY A 79 21.77 -11.93 -5.70
N ARG A 80 20.43 -11.89 -5.64
CA ARG A 80 19.56 -13.07 -5.74
C ARG A 80 18.60 -13.04 -6.94
N PRO A 81 19.08 -12.89 -8.19
CA PRO A 81 18.21 -12.69 -9.35
C PRO A 81 17.27 -13.87 -9.64
N VAL A 82 17.73 -15.12 -9.43
CA VAL A 82 16.87 -16.31 -9.63
C VAL A 82 15.73 -16.33 -8.60
N LEU A 83 16.06 -16.12 -7.32
CA LEU A 83 15.06 -16.06 -6.26
C LEU A 83 14.06 -14.91 -6.50
N ALA A 84 14.53 -13.76 -6.98
CA ALA A 84 13.67 -12.63 -7.29
C ALA A 84 12.55 -12.99 -8.27
N HIS A 85 12.84 -13.81 -9.29
CA HIS A 85 11.83 -14.29 -10.24
C HIS A 85 10.87 -15.30 -9.61
N VAL A 86 11.38 -16.20 -8.75
CA VAL A 86 10.54 -17.15 -8.00
C VAL A 86 9.56 -16.42 -7.08
N VAL A 87 10.08 -15.47 -6.29
CA VAL A 87 9.27 -14.65 -5.38
C VAL A 87 8.25 -13.81 -6.16
N PHE A 88 8.65 -13.20 -7.28
CA PHE A 88 7.72 -12.44 -8.15
C PHE A 88 6.51 -13.29 -8.56
N TRP A 89 6.74 -14.48 -9.11
CA TRP A 89 5.63 -15.35 -9.50
C TRP A 89 4.83 -15.86 -8.31
N GLY A 90 5.48 -16.12 -7.18
CA GLY A 90 4.84 -16.44 -5.91
C GLY A 90 3.84 -15.36 -5.48
N VAL A 91 4.25 -14.09 -5.42
CA VAL A 91 3.36 -12.99 -5.01
C VAL A 91 2.30 -12.66 -6.06
N ARG A 92 2.58 -12.83 -7.37
CA ARG A 92 1.59 -12.65 -8.45
C ARG A 92 0.43 -13.64 -8.35
N LEU A 93 0.72 -14.89 -7.97
CA LEU A 93 -0.27 -15.96 -7.90
C LEU A 93 -0.93 -16.05 -6.51
N GLY A 94 -0.14 -15.97 -5.44
CA GLY A 94 -0.59 -16.17 -4.05
C GLY A 94 -1.01 -14.90 -3.30
N GLY A 95 -0.77 -13.71 -3.86
CA GLY A 95 -1.04 -12.43 -3.19
C GLY A 95 -2.39 -11.79 -3.50
N HIS A 96 -3.36 -12.50 -4.06
CA HIS A 96 -4.62 -11.90 -4.52
C HIS A 96 -5.56 -11.55 -3.35
N GLY A 97 -6.18 -10.36 -3.35
CA GLY A 97 -6.99 -9.86 -2.22
C GLY A 97 -8.25 -10.67 -1.84
N TRP A 98 -8.73 -11.54 -2.74
CA TRP A 98 -9.85 -12.45 -2.45
C TRP A 98 -9.39 -13.74 -1.75
N LEU A 99 -8.10 -14.06 -1.76
CA LEU A 99 -7.58 -15.22 -1.04
C LEU A 99 -7.70 -14.99 0.47
N PRO A 100 -8.09 -15.99 1.28
CA PRO A 100 -8.20 -15.87 2.72
C PRO A 100 -6.83 -15.97 3.41
N THR A 101 -5.80 -15.33 2.86
CA THR A 101 -4.45 -15.30 3.43
C THR A 101 -4.20 -14.00 4.20
N PRO A 102 -3.34 -14.01 5.24
CA PRO A 102 -3.04 -12.81 6.02
C PRO A 102 -2.14 -11.81 5.27
N TRP A 103 -1.37 -12.27 4.27
CA TRP A 103 -0.47 -11.47 3.41
C TRP A 103 -1.09 -11.08 2.05
N ARG A 104 -2.40 -11.18 1.88
CA ARG A 104 -3.08 -10.87 0.60
C ARG A 104 -3.01 -9.37 0.26
N TRP A 105 -3.20 -9.02 -1.01
CA TRP A 105 -3.39 -7.63 -1.42
C TRP A 105 -4.51 -6.93 -0.63
N GLY A 106 -4.20 -5.78 -0.05
CA GLY A 106 -5.08 -5.01 0.83
C GLY A 106 -5.36 -5.68 2.17
N PHE A 107 -4.40 -6.40 2.77
CA PHE A 107 -4.63 -7.11 4.02
C PHE A 107 -4.93 -6.20 5.23
N GLY A 108 -4.59 -4.92 5.14
CA GLY A 108 -4.98 -3.88 6.08
C GLY A 108 -6.49 -3.60 6.13
N HIS A 109 -7.25 -4.10 5.15
CA HIS A 109 -8.71 -4.01 5.09
C HIS A 109 -9.37 -5.31 5.54
N ARG A 110 -10.68 -5.27 5.79
CA ARG A 110 -11.49 -6.47 6.07
C ARG A 110 -11.51 -7.39 4.85
N TRP A 111 -11.43 -8.71 5.07
CA TRP A 111 -11.57 -9.70 4.01
C TRP A 111 -13.06 -10.01 3.77
N PRO A 112 -13.50 -10.27 2.52
CA PRO A 112 -12.73 -10.17 1.28
C PRO A 112 -12.53 -8.72 0.83
N ASN A 113 -11.37 -8.44 0.22
CA ASN A 113 -11.07 -7.12 -0.35
C ASN A 113 -10.58 -7.25 -1.79
N GLY A 114 -11.19 -6.50 -2.70
CA GLY A 114 -10.85 -6.50 -4.12
C GLY A 114 -9.78 -5.49 -4.51
N TYR A 115 -9.61 -5.31 -5.81
CA TYR A 115 -8.91 -4.13 -6.33
C TYR A 115 -9.83 -2.92 -6.31
N HIS A 116 -9.24 -1.75 -6.11
CA HIS A 116 -9.95 -0.48 -6.11
C HIS A 116 -9.17 0.54 -6.94
N GLN A 117 -9.87 1.46 -7.58
CA GLN A 117 -9.23 2.57 -8.28
C GLN A 117 -8.98 3.73 -7.31
N PRO A 118 -7.90 4.50 -7.49
CA PRO A 118 -7.62 5.69 -6.68
C PRO A 118 -8.67 6.81 -6.85
#